data_AF-A0A1H3YHZ6-F1
#
_entry.id   AF-A0A1H3YHZ6-F1
#
_cell.length_a   1.000
_cell.length_b   1.000
_cell.length_c   1.000
_cell.angle_alpha   90.00
_cell.angle_beta   90.00
_cell.angle_gamma   90.00
#
_symmetry.space_group_name_H-M   'P 1'
#
loop_
_entity.id
_entity.type
_entity.pdbx_description
1 polymer ?
#
loop_
_entity_poly.entity_id
_entity_poly.type
_entity_poly.pdbx_seq_one_letter_code
_entity_poly.pdbx_strand_id
1 'polypeptide(L)'
;MVQCYGIFWLMTSIASLKMVMDRLGSAEDDEVQKEQRDELEAMGKMFSGEFISRMFIMIGALLLVFDCVGLFLAYQYVEFRPWQLAVFYISIAALTGDLAHNIYRYRGLRAEGADVSAILTESIDDLTSGWNILTLIAIGGKLILGVLLVLWTVFPY
;
A
#
# COMPACT_ATOMS: atom_id res chain seq x y z
N MET A 1 -7.19 13.43 -20.74
CA MET A 1 -6.81 12.07 -20.28
C MET A 1 -5.95 12.09 -19.02
N VAL A 2 -4.87 12.88 -18.97
CA VAL A 2 -3.99 12.98 -17.78
C VAL A 2 -4.73 13.38 -16.50
N GLN A 3 -5.73 14.26 -16.59
CA GLN A 3 -6.58 14.68 -15.45
C GLN A 3 -7.33 13.52 -14.80
N CYS A 4 -8.00 12.69 -15.60
CA CYS A 4 -8.73 11.51 -15.10
C CYS A 4 -7.76 10.52 -14.44
N TYR A 5 -6.55 10.41 -14.99
CA TYR A 5 -5.50 9.57 -14.42
C TYR A 5 -4.96 10.14 -13.09
N GLY A 6 -4.65 11.43 -13.03
CA GLY A 6 -4.19 12.10 -11.81
C GLY A 6 -5.21 11.98 -10.69
N ILE A 7 -6.50 12.16 -10.98
CA ILE A 7 -7.60 11.99 -10.02
C ILE A 7 -7.73 10.52 -9.56
N PHE A 8 -7.67 9.56 -10.49
CA PHE A 8 -7.71 8.14 -10.13
C PHE A 8 -6.52 7.72 -9.26
N TRP A 9 -5.33 8.23 -9.58
CA TRP A 9 -4.11 7.96 -8.83
C TRP A 9 -4.12 8.62 -7.45
N LEU A 10 -4.71 9.81 -7.33
CA LEU A 10 -4.99 10.47 -6.05
C LEU A 10 -5.98 9.66 -5.21
N MET A 11 -7.10 9.22 -5.80
CA MET A 11 -8.13 8.43 -5.12
C MET A 11 -7.57 7.11 -4.58
N THR A 12 -6.80 6.38 -5.39
CA THR A 12 -6.17 5.11 -5.00
C THR A 12 -5.13 5.32 -3.90
N SER A 13 -4.30 6.36 -4.03
CA SER A 13 -3.29 6.70 -3.01
C SER A 13 -3.93 7.17 -1.69
N ILE A 14 -5.05 7.90 -1.73
CA ILE A 14 -5.81 8.30 -0.54
C ILE A 14 -6.42 7.07 0.13
N ALA A 15 -7.00 6.15 -0.63
CA ALA A 15 -7.55 4.91 -0.09
C ALA A 15 -6.47 4.06 0.60
N SER A 16 -5.30 3.93 -0.02
CA SER A 16 -4.15 3.25 0.58
C SER A 16 -3.64 3.96 1.83
N LEU A 17 -3.53 5.31 1.81
CA LEU A 17 -3.15 6.07 2.99
C LEU A 17 -4.16 5.88 4.13
N LYS A 18 -5.45 5.95 3.83
CA LYS A 18 -6.51 5.74 4.83
C LYS A 18 -6.41 4.35 5.44
N MET A 19 -6.23 3.30 4.64
CA MET A 19 -6.02 1.94 5.18
C MET A 19 -4.81 1.85 6.12
N VAL A 20 -3.69 2.48 5.76
CA VAL A 20 -2.49 2.47 6.61
C VAL A 20 -2.68 3.32 7.85
N MET A 21 -3.34 4.47 7.74
CA MET A 21 -3.65 5.36 8.87
C MET A 21 -4.67 4.76 9.82
N ASP A 22 -5.71 4.08 9.33
CA ASP A 22 -6.70 3.38 10.16
C ASP A 22 -6.00 2.25 10.95
N ARG A 23 -5.03 1.57 10.34
CA ARG A 23 -4.16 0.58 11.00
C ARG A 23 -3.25 1.20 12.07
N LEU A 24 -2.62 2.34 11.78
CA LEU A 24 -1.71 3.01 12.71
C LEU A 24 -2.46 3.73 13.84
N GLY A 25 -3.65 4.26 13.56
CA GLY A 25 -4.51 4.97 14.51
C GLY A 25 -5.29 4.04 15.44
N SER A 26 -5.54 2.79 15.04
CA SER A 26 -6.08 1.77 15.95
C SER A 26 -5.11 1.40 17.08
N ALA A 27 -3.87 1.91 17.09
CA ALA A 27 -2.96 1.73 18.22
C ALA A 27 -3.41 2.41 19.53
N GLU A 28 -4.31 3.40 19.47
CA GLU A 28 -4.80 4.13 20.65
C GLU A 28 -6.13 3.61 21.22
N ASP A 29 -6.85 2.74 20.50
CA ASP A 29 -8.21 2.30 20.88
C ASP A 29 -8.31 0.77 20.98
N ASP A 30 -8.18 0.26 22.21
CA ASP A 30 -8.12 -1.18 22.52
C ASP A 30 -9.36 -1.96 22.01
N GLU A 31 -10.54 -1.33 21.94
CA GLU A 31 -11.76 -1.97 21.44
C GLU A 31 -11.70 -2.23 19.92
N VAL A 32 -11.21 -1.26 19.15
CA VAL A 32 -11.09 -1.37 17.68
C VAL A 32 -10.01 -2.38 17.30
N GLN A 33 -8.91 -2.44 18.05
CA GLN A 33 -7.90 -3.48 17.86
C GLN A 33 -8.45 -4.88 18.10
N LYS A 34 -9.28 -5.02 19.13
CA LYS A 34 -9.86 -6.31 19.48
C LYS A 34 -10.87 -6.77 18.43
N GLU A 35 -11.69 -5.85 17.91
CA GLU A 35 -12.59 -6.14 16.79
C GLU A 35 -11.82 -6.54 15.53
N GLN A 36 -10.75 -5.82 15.17
CA GLN A 36 -9.90 -6.19 14.03
C GLN A 36 -9.23 -7.56 14.21
N ARG A 37 -8.77 -7.87 15.43
CA ARG A 37 -8.21 -9.19 15.77
C ARG A 37 -9.26 -10.29 15.64
N ASP A 38 -10.47 -10.05 16.12
CA ASP A 38 -11.58 -11.01 16.04
C ASP A 38 -12.02 -11.23 14.58
N GLU A 39 -12.06 -10.18 13.75
CA GLU A 39 -12.32 -10.29 12.31
C GLU A 39 -11.22 -11.08 11.58
N LEU A 40 -9.96 -10.86 11.94
CA LEU A 40 -8.82 -11.56 11.36
C LEU A 40 -8.76 -13.03 11.79
N GLU A 41 -9.11 -13.32 13.04
CA GLU A 41 -9.26 -14.68 13.53
C GLU A 41 -10.43 -15.39 12.82
N ALA A 42 -11.54 -14.70 12.59
CA ALA A 42 -12.66 -15.22 11.80
C ALA A 42 -12.25 -15.47 10.33
N MET A 43 -11.49 -14.56 9.71
CA MET A 43 -10.94 -14.75 8.37
C MET A 43 -9.97 -15.93 8.30
N GLY A 44 -9.07 -16.07 9.29
CA GLY A 44 -8.13 -17.18 9.37
C GLY A 44 -8.78 -18.54 9.63
N LYS A 45 -9.96 -18.56 10.27
CA LYS A 45 -10.79 -19.77 10.45
C LYS A 45 -11.62 -20.12 9.20
N MET A 46 -12.02 -19.12 8.41
CA MET A 46 -12.88 -19.33 7.23
C MET A 46 -12.11 -19.55 5.93
N PHE A 47 -10.89 -19.01 5.79
CA PHE A 47 -10.10 -19.07 4.57
C PHE A 47 -8.73 -19.70 4.82
N SER A 48 -8.19 -20.42 3.82
CA SER A 48 -6.84 -20.95 3.93
C SER A 48 -5.80 -19.82 3.93
N GLY A 49 -4.73 -19.99 4.71
CA GLY A 49 -3.60 -19.04 4.75
C GLY A 49 -2.98 -18.83 3.36
N GLU A 50 -3.00 -19.86 2.51
CA GLU A 50 -2.55 -19.73 1.12
C GLU A 50 -3.48 -18.81 0.29
N PHE A 51 -4.80 -18.89 0.46
CA PHE A 51 -5.74 -18.04 -0.27
C PHE A 51 -5.59 -16.57 0.15
N ILE A 52 -5.51 -16.31 1.46
CA ILE A 52 -5.31 -14.97 2.02
C ILE A 52 -3.97 -14.38 1.53
N SER A 53 -2.88 -15.15 1.65
CA SER A 53 -1.54 -14.75 1.18
C SER A 53 -1.54 -14.38 -0.31
N ARG A 54 -2.14 -15.22 -1.16
CA ARG A 54 -2.25 -14.92 -2.61
C ARG A 54 -3.04 -13.65 -2.89
N MET A 55 -4.14 -13.41 -2.16
CA MET A 55 -4.98 -12.23 -2.37
C MET A 55 -4.22 -10.95 -2.03
N PHE A 56 -3.54 -10.88 -0.88
CA PHE A 56 -2.73 -9.73 -0.50
C PHE A 56 -1.59 -9.45 -1.49
N ILE A 57 -0.88 -10.50 -1.92
CA ILE A 57 0.20 -10.37 -2.91
C ILE A 57 -0.36 -9.87 -4.25
N MET A 58 -1.51 -10.40 -4.69
CA MET A 58 -2.14 -9.99 -5.94
C MET A 58 -2.57 -8.53 -5.92
N ILE A 59 -3.19 -8.07 -4.83
CA ILE A 59 -3.61 -6.67 -4.66
C ILE A 59 -2.37 -5.75 -4.66
N GLY A 60 -1.32 -6.09 -3.89
CA GLY A 60 -0.09 -5.31 -3.85
C GLY A 60 0.61 -5.23 -5.21
N ALA A 61 0.68 -6.35 -5.95
CA ALA A 61 1.22 -6.38 -7.30
C ALA A 61 0.40 -5.55 -8.29
N LEU A 62 -0.93 -5.63 -8.22
CA LEU A 62 -1.83 -4.81 -9.05
C LEU A 62 -1.63 -3.31 -8.81
N LEU A 63 -1.54 -2.89 -7.54
CA LEU A 63 -1.28 -1.50 -7.18
C LEU A 63 0.07 -1.03 -7.75
N LEU A 64 1.13 -1.83 -7.58
CA LEU A 64 2.45 -1.52 -8.14
C LEU A 64 2.43 -1.39 -9.67
N VAL A 65 1.69 -2.26 -10.36
CA VAL A 65 1.51 -2.18 -11.81
C VAL A 65 0.78 -0.89 -12.19
N PHE A 66 -0.28 -0.52 -11.48
CA PHE A 66 -0.98 0.73 -11.70
C PHE A 66 -0.07 1.94 -11.54
N ASP A 67 0.82 1.95 -10.53
CA ASP A 67 1.79 3.02 -10.33
C ASP A 67 2.80 3.13 -11.47
N CYS A 68 3.32 1.99 -11.94
CA CYS A 68 4.28 1.95 -13.05
C CYS A 68 3.65 2.42 -14.37
N VAL A 69 2.45 1.91 -14.69
CA VAL A 69 1.67 2.37 -15.86
C VAL A 69 1.37 3.86 -15.73
N GLY A 70 1.09 4.29 -14.51
CA GLY A 70 0.85 5.67 -14.16
C GLY A 70 1.99 6.62 -14.44
N LEU A 71 3.17 6.26 -13.95
CA LEU A 71 4.40 6.98 -14.23
C LEU A 71 4.68 7.00 -15.73
N PHE A 72 4.51 5.87 -16.42
CA PHE A 72 4.73 5.78 -17.86
C PHE A 72 3.81 6.74 -18.64
N LEU A 73 2.52 6.76 -18.32
CA LEU A 73 1.57 7.68 -18.94
C LEU A 73 1.91 9.13 -18.57
N ALA A 74 2.14 9.43 -17.30
CA ALA A 74 2.46 10.79 -16.88
C ALA A 74 3.75 11.31 -17.54
N TYR A 75 4.77 10.46 -17.72
CA TYR A 75 6.01 10.82 -18.39
C TYR A 75 5.81 11.21 -19.87
N GLN A 76 4.81 10.63 -20.54
CA GLN A 76 4.49 10.96 -21.93
C GLN A 76 3.79 12.31 -22.10
N TYR A 77 3.10 12.80 -21.06
CA TYR A 77 2.26 13.99 -21.16
C TYR A 77 2.67 15.13 -20.23
N VAL A 78 3.63 14.92 -19.32
CA VAL A 78 4.08 15.89 -18.31
C VAL A 78 5.60 16.00 -18.34
N GLU A 79 6.10 17.24 -18.46
CA GLU A 79 7.52 17.54 -18.27
C GLU A 79 7.87 17.54 -16.78
N PHE A 80 8.19 16.37 -16.23
CA PHE A 80 8.62 16.28 -14.84
C PHE A 80 9.97 16.91 -14.60
N ARG A 81 10.08 17.68 -13.51
CA ARG A 81 11.39 18.11 -13.00
C ARG A 81 12.17 16.89 -12.49
N PRO A 82 13.52 16.91 -12.54
CA PRO A 82 14.35 15.78 -12.13
C PRO A 82 14.07 15.28 -10.70
N TRP A 83 13.75 16.18 -9.77
CA TRP A 83 13.41 15.80 -8.39
C TRP A 83 12.06 15.09 -8.28
N GLN A 84 11.07 15.42 -9.13
CA GLN A 84 9.76 14.75 -9.14
C GLN A 84 9.92 13.30 -9.59
N LEU A 85 10.73 13.08 -10.64
CA LEU A 85 11.09 11.73 -11.09
C LEU A 85 11.84 10.94 -10.00
N ALA A 86 12.75 11.58 -9.28
CA ALA A 86 13.46 10.94 -8.18
C ALA A 86 12.50 10.47 -7.08
N VAL A 87 11.54 11.31 -6.67
CA VAL A 87 10.51 10.92 -5.68
C VAL A 87 9.68 9.74 -6.20
N PHE A 88 9.29 9.75 -7.47
CA PHE A 88 8.56 8.64 -8.10
C PHE A 88 9.33 7.32 -8.02
N TYR A 89 10.58 7.31 -8.46
CA TYR A 89 11.39 6.10 -8.46
C TYR A 89 11.65 5.59 -7.04
N ILE A 90 11.90 6.49 -6.09
CA ILE A 90 12.07 6.12 -4.68
C ILE A 90 10.78 5.51 -4.12
N SER A 91 9.61 6.12 -4.39
CA SER A 91 8.32 5.58 -3.94
C SER A 91 8.01 4.20 -4.53
N ILE A 92 8.29 3.99 -5.82
CA ILE A 92 8.10 2.67 -6.46
C ILE A 92 9.08 1.65 -5.88
N ALA A 93 10.35 2.02 -5.69
CA ALA A 93 11.36 1.13 -5.11
C ALA A 93 10.99 0.74 -3.67
N ALA A 94 10.53 1.69 -2.86
CA ALA A 94 10.10 1.44 -1.49
C ALA A 94 8.93 0.45 -1.42
N LEU A 95 7.90 0.64 -2.27
CA LEU A 95 6.74 -0.25 -2.29
C LEU A 95 7.02 -1.61 -2.91
N THR A 96 7.96 -1.68 -3.85
CA THR A 96 8.46 -2.97 -4.35
C THR A 96 9.18 -3.72 -3.23
N GLY A 97 9.97 -3.01 -2.42
CA GLY A 97 10.62 -3.55 -1.23
C GLY A 97 9.61 -4.06 -0.19
N ASP A 98 8.58 -3.27 0.09
CA ASP A 98 7.48 -3.63 0.98
C ASP A 98 6.72 -4.87 0.48
N LEU A 99 6.38 -4.92 -0.82
CA LEU A 99 5.76 -6.10 -1.43
C LEU A 99 6.65 -7.34 -1.31
N ALA A 100 7.96 -7.21 -1.57
CA ALA A 100 8.91 -8.31 -1.43
C ALA A 100 9.03 -8.79 0.02
N HIS A 101 9.04 -7.86 0.98
CA HIS A 101 9.03 -8.17 2.41
C HIS A 101 7.75 -8.92 2.80
N ASN A 102 6.59 -8.44 2.35
CA ASN A 102 5.29 -9.08 2.57
C ASN A 102 5.24 -10.49 1.96
N ILE A 103 5.75 -10.70 0.74
CA ILE A 103 5.86 -12.03 0.13
C ILE A 103 6.72 -12.97 1.00
N TYR A 104 7.85 -12.47 1.52
CA TYR A 104 8.73 -13.25 2.38
C TYR A 104 8.04 -13.63 3.70
N ARG A 105 7.36 -12.66 4.34
CA ARG A 105 6.63 -12.86 5.60
C ARG A 105 5.46 -13.83 5.43
N TYR A 106 4.66 -13.66 4.38
CA TYR A 106 3.50 -14.51 4.09
C TYR A 106 3.85 -15.86 3.45
N ARG A 107 5.13 -16.13 3.19
CA ARG A 107 5.59 -17.48 2.84
C ARG A 107 5.39 -18.46 3.99
N GLY A 108 5.41 -17.99 5.25
CA GLY A 108 5.11 -18.80 6.43
C GLY A 108 3.65 -19.29 6.48
N LEU A 109 2.71 -18.52 5.92
CA LEU A 109 1.29 -18.91 5.79
C LEU A 109 1.05 -20.08 4.83
N ARG A 110 2.05 -20.42 4.01
CA ARG A 110 1.98 -21.49 3.01
C ARG A 110 2.38 -22.86 3.57
N ALA A 111 2.84 -22.93 4.82
CA ALA A 111 3.14 -24.20 5.47
C ALA A 111 1.84 -24.87 5.94
N GLU A 112 1.68 -26.17 5.68
CA GLU A 112 0.56 -26.95 6.20
C GLU A 112 0.54 -26.92 7.73
N GLY A 113 -0.59 -26.51 8.32
CA GLY A 113 -0.76 -26.38 9.76
C GLY A 113 -0.30 -25.06 10.38
N ALA A 114 0.08 -24.06 9.56
CA ALA A 114 0.38 -22.72 10.06
C ALA A 114 -0.87 -22.09 10.69
N ASP A 115 -0.72 -21.54 11.91
CA ASP A 115 -1.77 -20.75 12.55
C ASP A 115 -1.88 -19.40 11.85
N VAL A 116 -2.77 -19.35 10.85
CA VAL A 116 -3.03 -18.20 10.00
C VAL A 116 -3.45 -16.99 10.82
N SER A 117 -4.22 -17.23 11.90
CA SER A 117 -4.69 -16.18 12.80
C SER A 117 -3.52 -15.57 13.56
N ALA A 118 -2.63 -16.41 14.12
CA ALA A 118 -1.45 -15.93 14.85
C ALA A 118 -0.51 -15.10 13.94
N ILE A 119 -0.27 -15.55 12.70
CA ILE A 119 0.61 -14.84 11.76
C ILE A 119 -0.01 -13.51 11.28
N LEU A 120 -1.33 -13.45 11.06
CA LEU A 120 -2.00 -12.19 10.73
C LEU A 120 -2.07 -11.26 11.95
N THR A 121 -2.27 -11.79 13.16
CA THR A 121 -2.28 -11.01 14.40
C THR A 121 -0.90 -10.40 14.67
N GLU A 122 0.17 -11.16 14.48
CA GLU A 122 1.55 -10.67 14.57
C GLU A 122 1.85 -9.60 13.51
N SER A 123 1.17 -9.64 12.35
CA SER A 123 1.25 -8.58 11.34
C SER A 123 0.58 -7.27 11.75
N ILE A 124 -0.38 -7.33 12.68
CA ILE A 124 -0.96 -6.15 13.32
C ILE A 124 -0.11 -5.69 14.51
N ASP A 125 0.43 -6.59 15.33
CA ASP A 125 1.24 -6.15 16.47
C ASP A 125 2.56 -5.49 16.06
N ASP A 126 3.06 -5.81 14.87
CA ASP A 126 4.24 -5.19 14.27
C ASP A 126 3.93 -3.83 13.58
N LEU A 127 2.90 -3.12 14.05
CA LEU A 127 2.44 -1.82 13.53
C LEU A 127 3.53 -0.74 13.56
N THR A 128 4.48 -0.81 14.51
CA THR A 128 5.64 0.09 14.66
C THR A 128 6.88 -0.33 13.86
N SER A 129 6.76 -1.34 12.98
CA SER A 129 7.84 -1.76 12.10
C SER A 129 8.34 -0.61 11.22
N GLY A 130 9.67 -0.50 11.06
CA GLY A 130 10.28 0.46 10.14
C GLY A 130 9.80 0.33 8.69
N TRP A 131 9.28 -0.84 8.31
CA TRP A 131 8.63 -1.09 7.02
C TRP A 131 7.32 -0.32 6.86
N ASN A 132 6.49 -0.22 7.91
CA ASN A 132 5.25 0.55 7.85
C ASN A 132 5.53 2.05 7.69
N ILE A 133 6.57 2.56 8.35
CA ILE A 133 7.01 3.96 8.20
C ILE A 133 7.53 4.20 6.77
N LEU A 134 8.32 3.27 6.22
CA LEU A 134 8.80 3.34 4.84
C LEU A 134 7.62 3.38 3.85
N THR A 135 6.62 2.53 4.06
CA THR A 135 5.41 2.46 3.23
C THR A 135 4.56 3.72 3.37
N LEU A 136 4.41 4.27 4.58
CA LEU A 136 3.72 5.54 4.82
C LEU A 136 4.41 6.70 4.07
N ILE A 137 5.74 6.79 4.16
CA ILE A 137 6.52 7.81 3.46
C ILE A 137 6.38 7.64 1.94
N ALA A 138 6.42 6.40 1.44
CA ALA A 138 6.28 6.12 0.02
C ALA A 138 4.90 6.52 -0.52
N ILE A 139 3.82 6.21 0.22
CA ILE A 139 2.44 6.60 -0.10
C ILE A 139 2.28 8.13 0.01
N GLY A 140 2.83 8.75 1.04
CA GLY A 140 2.83 10.22 1.20
C GLY A 140 3.53 10.94 0.06
N GLY A 141 4.69 10.44 -0.38
CA GLY A 141 5.41 10.96 -1.55
C GLY A 141 4.58 10.87 -2.82
N LYS A 142 3.86 9.76 -3.03
CA LYS A 142 2.93 9.60 -4.15
C LYS A 142 1.74 10.54 -4.09
N LEU A 143 1.18 10.78 -2.91
CA LEU A 143 0.08 11.73 -2.74
C LEU A 143 0.50 13.15 -3.12
N ILE A 144 1.68 13.57 -2.67
CA ILE A 144 2.23 14.89 -3.04
C ILE A 144 2.40 14.97 -4.56
N LEU A 145 2.92 13.92 -5.20
CA LEU A 145 3.08 13.85 -6.65
C LEU A 145 1.74 13.83 -7.39
N GLY A 146 0.74 13.11 -6.88
CA GLY A 146 -0.62 13.06 -7.42
C GLY A 146 -1.30 14.43 -7.36
N VAL A 147 -1.18 15.12 -6.23
CA VAL A 147 -1.65 16.51 -6.06
C VAL A 147 -0.93 17.44 -7.04
N LEU A 148 0.39 17.33 -7.17
CA LEU A 148 1.17 18.15 -8.12
C LEU A 148 0.76 17.87 -9.57
N LEU A 149 0.49 16.63 -9.95
CA LEU A 149 -0.02 16.28 -11.28
C LEU A 149 -1.40 16.88 -11.52
N VAL A 150 -2.31 16.77 -10.56
CA VAL A 150 -3.65 17.37 -10.70
C VAL A 150 -3.55 18.89 -10.78
N LEU A 151 -2.75 19.52 -9.92
CA LEU A 151 -2.51 20.97 -9.97
C LEU A 151 -1.91 21.41 -11.30
N TRP A 152 -0.92 20.68 -11.83
CA TRP A 152 -0.33 20.97 -13.15
C TRP A 152 -1.36 20.89 -14.27
N THR A 153 -2.31 19.96 -14.17
CA THR A 153 -3.39 19.85 -15.16
C THR A 153 -4.51 20.87 -15.02
N VAL A 154 -4.65 21.54 -13.88
CA VAL A 154 -5.66 22.59 -13.62
C VAL A 154 -5.08 23.98 -13.84
N PHE A 155 -3.82 24.18 -13.47
CA PHE A 155 -3.05 25.41 -13.65
C PHE A 155 -1.78 25.10 -14.46
N PRO A 156 -1.86 25.08 -15.80
CA PRO A 156 -0.71 24.76 -16.64
C PRO A 156 0.31 25.91 -16.78
N TYR A 157 0.41 26.83 -15.81
CA TYR A 157 1.24 28.05 -15.89
C TYR A 157 2.01 28.32 -14.59
#